data_AF-A0A919IN64-F1
#
_entry.id   AF-A0A919IN64-F1
#
_cell.length_a   1.000
_cell.length_b   1.000
_cell.length_c   1.000
_cell.angle_alpha   90.00
_cell.angle_beta   90.00
_cell.angle_gamma   90.00
#
_symmetry.space_group_name_H-M   'P 1'
#
loop_
_entity.id
_entity.type
_entity.pdbx_description
1 polymer ?
#
loop_
_entity_poly.entity_id
_entity_poly.type
_entity_poly.pdbx_seq_one_letter_code
_entity_poly.pdbx_strand_id
1 'polypeptide(L)'
;MSFARVRALVVVGVLAVAAIVFVVVALVRDKQSDIASGADCPDGAPLADVQLPDDPAEVTLKVLNGTAQQGLADSVSTEFKNRRFGVQDPGVSKTKFKGVAEIRFGPDAVGKAQLVQAYFLAQSDMVYNAKRKGAVVEIVIGSKFQSLATTTEVNQSLVEIGEPTVPPGACLKPATEKPQDD
;
A
#
# COMPACT_ATOMS: atom_id res chain seq x y z
N MET A 1 23.48 57.74 6.01
CA MET A 1 22.91 56.36 5.99
C MET A 1 23.92 55.45 5.29
N SER A 2 24.69 54.66 6.03
CA SER A 2 25.81 53.89 5.45
C SER A 2 25.30 52.83 4.45
N PHE A 3 25.87 52.80 3.25
CA PHE A 3 25.52 51.90 2.14
C PHE A 3 25.41 50.41 2.53
N ALA A 4 26.08 49.99 3.61
CA ALA A 4 25.99 48.64 4.16
C ALA A 4 24.58 48.30 4.70
N ARG A 5 23.89 49.26 5.34
CA ARG A 5 22.54 49.05 5.89
C ARG A 5 21.49 48.96 4.78
N VAL A 6 21.66 49.73 3.71
CA VAL A 6 20.76 49.69 2.54
C VAL A 6 20.90 48.36 1.81
N ARG A 7 22.14 47.87 1.61
CA ARG A 7 22.38 46.55 0.99
C ARG A 7 21.84 45.40 1.83
N ALA A 8 22.00 45.45 3.15
CA ALA A 8 21.44 44.43 4.05
C ALA A 8 19.90 44.38 3.98
N LEU A 9 19.23 45.54 3.95
CA LEU A 9 17.77 45.59 3.83
C LEU A 9 17.27 45.08 2.48
N VAL A 10 18.01 45.33 1.39
CA VAL A 10 17.67 44.79 0.06
C VAL A 10 17.79 43.27 0.03
N VAL A 11 18.87 42.71 0.60
CA VAL A 11 19.05 41.25 0.66
C VAL A 11 17.97 40.59 1.51
N VAL A 12 17.64 41.16 2.67
CA VAL A 12 16.56 40.64 3.53
C VAL A 12 15.21 40.73 2.82
N GLY A 13 14.94 41.82 2.11
CA GLY A 13 13.72 41.97 1.30
C GLY A 13 13.60 40.92 0.19
N VAL A 14 14.69 40.66 -0.54
CA VAL A 14 14.71 39.64 -1.61
C VAL A 14 14.50 38.24 -1.02
N LEU A 15 15.14 37.92 0.10
CA LEU A 15 14.95 36.62 0.77
C LEU A 15 13.51 36.43 1.27
N ALA A 16 12.88 37.48 1.80
CA ALA A 16 11.49 37.43 2.23
C ALA A 16 10.54 37.17 1.05
N VAL A 17 10.75 37.83 -0.08
CA VAL A 17 9.96 37.60 -1.30
C VAL A 17 10.17 36.18 -1.83
N ALA A 18 11.41 35.69 -1.85
CA ALA A 18 11.70 34.32 -2.27
C ALA A 18 11.02 33.27 -1.38
N ALA A 19 11.01 33.49 -0.06
CA ALA A 19 10.31 32.62 0.89
C ALA A 19 8.79 32.60 0.65
N ILE A 20 8.18 33.77 0.40
CA ILE A 20 6.75 33.87 0.08
C ILE A 20 6.43 33.12 -1.22
N VAL A 21 7.24 33.32 -2.27
CA VAL A 21 7.06 32.61 -3.55
C VAL A 21 7.19 31.10 -3.36
N PHE A 22 8.17 30.64 -2.58
CA PHE A 22 8.33 29.22 -2.27
C PHE A 22 7.10 28.64 -1.55
N VAL A 23 6.57 29.33 -0.54
CA VAL A 23 5.36 28.92 0.19
C VAL A 23 4.15 28.87 -0.75
N VAL A 24 3.96 29.88 -1.61
CA VAL A 24 2.85 29.91 -2.57
C VAL A 24 2.96 28.76 -3.57
N VAL A 25 4.15 28.50 -4.11
CA VAL A 25 4.38 27.39 -5.05
C VAL A 25 4.16 26.04 -4.36
N ALA A 26 4.58 25.89 -3.10
CA ALA A 26 4.32 24.68 -2.32
C ALA A 26 2.81 24.46 -2.12
N LEU A 27 2.07 25.50 -1.72
CA LEU A 27 0.62 25.42 -1.51
C LEU A 27 -0.16 25.13 -2.81
N VAL A 28 0.27 25.68 -3.94
CA VAL A 28 -0.36 25.43 -5.24
C VAL A 28 -0.06 24.02 -5.74
N ARG A 29 1.16 23.52 -5.51
CA ARG A 29 1.53 22.13 -5.83
C ARG A 29 0.75 21.14 -4.97
N ASP A 30 0.60 21.40 -3.68
CA ASP A 30 -0.21 20.56 -2.78
C ASP A 30 -1.67 20.47 -3.23
N LYS A 31 -2.27 21.59 -3.66
CA LYS A 31 -3.65 21.59 -4.17
C LYS A 31 -3.83 20.83 -5.48
N GLN A 32 -2.79 20.70 -6.30
CA GLN A 32 -2.87 19.90 -7.52
C GLN A 32 -2.77 18.40 -7.23
N SER A 33 -2.14 18.01 -6.12
CA SER A 33 -2.14 16.63 -5.62
C SER A 33 -3.55 16.13 -5.31
N ASP A 34 -4.41 17.00 -4.75
CA ASP A 34 -5.80 16.66 -4.43
C ASP A 34 -6.67 16.45 -5.69
N ILE A 35 -6.39 17.14 -6.79
CA ILE A 35 -7.16 17.03 -8.05
C ILE A 35 -6.84 15.72 -8.81
N ALA A 36 -5.74 15.04 -8.48
CA ALA A 36 -5.47 13.68 -8.96
C ALA A 36 -6.40 12.61 -8.35
N SER A 37 -7.27 13.00 -7.41
CA SER A 37 -8.24 12.11 -6.76
C SER A 37 -9.59 12.11 -7.50
N GLY A 38 -9.70 11.32 -8.56
CA GLY A 38 -10.97 10.70 -8.97
C GLY A 38 -12.04 11.56 -9.66
N ALA A 39 -11.73 12.78 -10.14
CA ALA A 39 -12.72 13.66 -10.76
C ALA A 39 -13.31 13.15 -12.10
N ASP A 40 -12.66 12.18 -12.77
CA ASP A 40 -13.12 11.58 -14.04
C ASP A 40 -13.31 10.06 -13.92
N CYS A 41 -13.88 9.59 -12.81
CA CYS A 41 -14.19 8.17 -12.66
C CYS A 41 -15.47 7.80 -13.43
N PRO A 42 -15.43 6.89 -14.43
CA PRO A 42 -16.64 6.48 -15.14
C PRO A 42 -17.61 5.75 -14.19
N ASP A 43 -18.91 6.03 -14.34
CA ASP A 43 -19.97 5.44 -13.52
C ASP A 43 -19.87 3.90 -13.46
N GLY A 44 -19.71 3.38 -12.25
CA GLY A 44 -19.61 1.93 -12.00
C GLY A 44 -18.19 1.35 -11.98
N ALA A 45 -17.15 2.17 -12.14
CA ALA A 45 -15.77 1.72 -11.90
C ALA A 45 -15.53 1.45 -10.40
N PRO A 46 -14.84 0.36 -10.05
CA PRO A 46 -14.50 0.06 -8.67
C PRO A 46 -13.53 1.09 -8.10
N LEU A 47 -13.82 1.58 -6.88
CA LEU A 47 -12.90 2.43 -6.13
C LEU A 47 -11.84 1.54 -5.44
N ALA A 48 -10.58 1.74 -5.82
CA ALA A 48 -9.43 1.04 -5.28
C ALA A 48 -8.85 1.80 -4.08
N ASP A 49 -8.68 1.09 -2.99
CA ASP A 49 -8.04 1.57 -1.78
C ASP A 49 -6.54 1.27 -1.85
N VAL A 50 -5.78 2.28 -2.25
CA VAL A 50 -4.32 2.22 -2.38
C VAL A 50 -3.60 2.57 -1.07
N GLN A 51 -4.34 2.87 0.01
CA GLN A 51 -3.72 3.27 1.26
C GLN A 51 -2.99 2.10 1.91
N LEU A 52 -1.72 2.30 2.24
CA LEU A 52 -0.95 1.33 3.00
C LEU A 52 -1.47 1.31 4.44
N PRO A 53 -1.76 0.14 5.03
CA PRO A 53 -2.23 0.05 6.42
C PRO A 53 -1.12 0.44 7.40
N ASP A 54 -1.48 1.18 8.44
CA ASP A 54 -0.54 1.63 9.49
C ASP A 54 -0.17 0.49 10.45
N ASP A 55 -1.12 -0.43 10.68
CA ASP A 55 -0.93 -1.61 11.53
C ASP A 55 -1.32 -2.90 10.79
N PRO A 56 -0.51 -3.97 10.85
CA PRO A 56 -0.88 -5.31 10.38
C PRO A 56 -2.26 -5.81 10.83
N ALA A 57 -2.75 -5.39 12.00
CA ALA A 57 -4.07 -5.75 12.51
C ALA A 57 -5.23 -5.26 11.63
N GLU A 58 -5.03 -4.23 10.81
CA GLU A 58 -6.03 -3.72 9.86
C GLU A 58 -6.18 -4.63 8.62
N VAL A 59 -5.28 -5.62 8.47
CA VAL A 59 -5.22 -6.52 7.32
C VAL A 59 -5.80 -7.88 7.71
N THR A 60 -6.85 -8.29 6.98
CA THR A 60 -7.45 -9.62 7.11
C THR A 60 -6.99 -10.52 5.97
N LEU A 61 -6.39 -11.66 6.31
CA LEU A 61 -5.82 -12.64 5.39
C LEU A 61 -6.62 -13.94 5.36
N LYS A 62 -6.64 -14.58 4.21
CA LYS A 62 -7.06 -15.98 4.06
C LYS A 62 -5.95 -16.78 3.39
N VAL A 63 -5.30 -17.67 4.15
CA VAL A 63 -4.19 -18.47 3.63
C VAL A 63 -4.71 -19.79 3.08
N LEU A 64 -4.34 -20.10 1.85
CA LEU A 64 -4.70 -21.31 1.12
C LEU A 64 -3.45 -22.10 0.75
N ASN A 65 -3.50 -23.40 0.95
CA ASN A 65 -2.42 -24.30 0.57
C ASN A 65 -2.51 -24.69 -0.92
N GLY A 66 -1.60 -24.16 -1.73
CA GLY A 66 -1.42 -24.50 -3.15
C GLY A 66 -0.41 -25.63 -3.39
N THR A 67 0.00 -26.37 -2.36
CA THR A 67 1.04 -27.41 -2.44
C THR A 67 0.53 -28.78 -1.99
N ALA A 68 1.36 -29.82 -2.07
CA ALA A 68 1.06 -31.15 -1.52
C ALA A 68 1.43 -31.29 -0.03
N GLN A 69 2.13 -30.32 0.56
CA GLN A 69 2.60 -30.38 1.94
C GLN A 69 1.43 -30.13 2.90
N GLN A 70 1.13 -31.08 3.77
CA GLN A 70 0.05 -30.92 4.76
C GLN A 70 0.44 -29.90 5.84
N GLY A 71 -0.55 -29.17 6.37
CA GLY A 71 -0.35 -28.19 7.45
C GLY A 71 0.36 -26.89 7.04
N LEU A 72 0.75 -26.72 5.77
CA LEU A 72 1.49 -25.53 5.33
C LEU A 72 0.68 -24.24 5.52
N ALA A 73 -0.61 -24.24 5.16
CA ALA A 73 -1.47 -23.08 5.36
C ALA A 73 -1.68 -22.75 6.84
N ASP A 74 -1.79 -23.76 7.71
CA ASP A 74 -1.92 -23.58 9.16
C ASP A 74 -0.67 -22.95 9.77
N SER A 75 0.51 -23.44 9.37
CA SER A 75 1.80 -22.92 9.81
C SER A 75 1.97 -21.45 9.40
N VAL A 76 1.74 -21.14 8.13
CA VAL A 76 1.86 -19.76 7.61
C VAL A 76 0.81 -18.84 8.24
N SER A 77 -0.42 -19.34 8.45
CA SER A 77 -1.47 -18.58 9.15
C SER A 77 -1.07 -18.23 10.58
N THR A 78 -0.43 -19.16 11.28
CA THR A 78 0.08 -18.93 12.64
C THR A 78 1.18 -17.88 12.64
N GLU A 79 2.08 -17.91 11.65
CA GLU A 79 3.14 -16.91 11.51
C GLU A 79 2.57 -15.50 11.28
N PHE A 80 1.55 -15.37 10.43
CA PHE A 80 0.86 -14.10 10.23
C PHE A 80 0.12 -13.63 11.50
N LYS A 81 -0.54 -14.54 12.24
CA LYS A 81 -1.16 -14.20 13.53
C LYS A 81 -0.14 -13.68 14.55
N ASN A 82 1.04 -14.30 14.61
CA ASN A 82 2.14 -13.86 15.48
C ASN A 82 2.64 -12.45 15.11
N ARG A 83 2.47 -12.05 13.84
CA ARG A 83 2.77 -10.72 13.31
C ARG A 83 1.58 -9.75 13.40
N ARG A 84 0.55 -10.10 14.19
CA ARG A 84 -0.67 -9.34 14.48
C ARG A 84 -1.68 -9.20 13.33
N PHE A 85 -1.52 -9.94 12.24
CA PHE A 85 -2.52 -9.95 11.17
C PHE A 85 -3.81 -10.61 11.64
N GLY A 86 -4.94 -10.10 11.15
CA GLY A 86 -6.20 -10.85 11.18
C GLY A 86 -6.13 -12.00 10.19
N VAL A 87 -6.37 -13.23 10.62
CA VAL A 87 -6.30 -14.41 9.74
C VAL A 87 -7.56 -15.25 9.89
N GLN A 88 -8.26 -15.42 8.77
CA GLN A 88 -9.42 -16.32 8.65
C GLN A 88 -8.97 -17.78 8.68
N ASP A 89 -9.94 -18.69 8.74
CA ASP A 89 -9.66 -20.12 8.74
C ASP A 89 -8.86 -20.51 7.48
N PRO A 90 -7.69 -21.18 7.66
CA PRO A 90 -6.87 -21.63 6.56
C PRO A 90 -7.61 -22.68 5.73
N GLY A 91 -7.24 -22.80 4.46
CA GLY A 91 -7.86 -23.73 3.54
C GLY A 91 -6.90 -24.37 2.56
N VAL A 92 -7.45 -25.16 1.66
CA VAL A 92 -6.71 -25.76 0.54
C VAL A 92 -7.14 -25.06 -0.74
N SER A 93 -6.16 -24.69 -1.58
CA SER A 93 -6.46 -24.15 -2.90
C SER A 93 -6.92 -25.27 -3.84
N LYS A 94 -7.92 -24.98 -4.67
CA LYS A 94 -8.39 -25.90 -5.73
C LYS A 94 -7.30 -26.19 -6.76
N THR A 95 -6.41 -25.23 -6.98
CA THR A 95 -5.32 -25.32 -7.94
C THR A 95 -3.98 -25.29 -7.21
N LYS A 96 -3.02 -26.08 -7.71
CA LYS A 96 -1.65 -26.03 -7.23
C LYS A 96 -0.94 -24.81 -7.83
N PHE A 97 -0.07 -24.18 -7.04
CA PHE A 97 0.69 -23.01 -7.47
C PHE A 97 2.19 -23.31 -7.42
N LYS A 98 2.90 -23.03 -8.52
CA LYS A 98 4.33 -23.38 -8.70
C LYS A 98 5.30 -22.27 -8.30
N GLY A 99 4.80 -21.07 -8.01
CA GLY A 99 5.59 -19.92 -7.56
C GLY A 99 5.82 -19.91 -6.04
N VAL A 100 6.17 -18.75 -5.50
CA VAL A 100 6.31 -18.53 -4.04
C VAL A 100 4.94 -18.36 -3.41
N ALA A 101 4.18 -17.35 -3.83
CA ALA A 101 2.79 -17.17 -3.45
C ALA A 101 1.99 -16.47 -4.56
N GLU A 102 0.69 -16.69 -4.60
CA GLU A 102 -0.25 -15.93 -5.43
C GLU A 102 -1.17 -15.14 -4.49
N ILE A 103 -1.17 -13.81 -4.59
CA ILE A 103 -1.95 -12.91 -3.75
C ILE A 103 -3.16 -12.44 -4.55
N ARG A 104 -4.35 -12.82 -4.12
CA ARG A 104 -5.63 -12.46 -4.73
C ARG A 104 -6.34 -11.40 -3.92
N PHE A 105 -6.63 -10.26 -4.55
CA PHE A 105 -7.23 -9.12 -3.88
C PHE A 105 -8.24 -8.38 -4.77
N GLY A 106 -9.13 -7.65 -4.11
CA GLY A 106 -10.11 -6.78 -4.73
C GLY A 106 -9.72 -5.30 -4.63
N PRO A 107 -10.59 -4.39 -5.09
CA PRO A 107 -10.37 -2.95 -5.04
C PRO A 107 -10.10 -2.43 -3.63
N ASP A 108 -10.83 -2.92 -2.62
CA ASP A 108 -10.71 -2.46 -1.22
C ASP A 108 -9.42 -2.94 -0.51
N ALA A 109 -8.59 -3.73 -1.17
CA ALA A 109 -7.43 -4.38 -0.56
C ALA A 109 -6.12 -4.14 -1.31
N VAL A 110 -6.04 -3.13 -2.20
CA VAL A 110 -4.85 -2.89 -3.02
C VAL A 110 -3.63 -2.54 -2.16
N GLY A 111 -3.73 -1.52 -1.29
CA GLY A 111 -2.63 -1.15 -0.39
C GLY A 111 -2.30 -2.26 0.62
N LYS A 112 -3.33 -2.98 1.11
CA LYS A 112 -3.15 -4.13 2.01
C LYS A 112 -2.40 -5.28 1.34
N ALA A 113 -2.71 -5.58 0.08
CA ALA A 113 -2.05 -6.62 -0.68
C ALA A 113 -0.58 -6.27 -0.95
N GLN A 114 -0.25 -5.00 -1.12
CA GLN A 114 1.13 -4.53 -1.26
C GLN A 114 1.96 -4.77 0.00
N LEU A 115 1.38 -4.48 1.18
CA LEU A 115 2.04 -4.84 2.44
C LEU A 115 2.29 -6.36 2.52
N VAL A 116 1.30 -7.17 2.16
CA VAL A 116 1.44 -8.64 2.17
C VAL A 116 2.50 -9.11 1.17
N GLN A 117 2.59 -8.51 -0.01
CA GLN A 117 3.60 -8.81 -1.03
C GLN A 117 5.03 -8.64 -0.50
N ALA A 118 5.27 -7.64 0.35
CA ALA A 118 6.58 -7.42 0.96
C ALA A 118 7.01 -8.58 1.90
N TYR A 119 6.08 -9.30 2.53
CA TYR A 119 6.39 -10.52 3.29
C TYR A 119 6.87 -11.69 2.43
N PHE A 120 6.67 -11.60 1.10
CA PHE A 120 7.18 -12.55 0.12
C PHE A 120 8.33 -11.97 -0.71
N LEU A 121 8.97 -10.88 -0.26
CA LEU A 121 10.11 -10.23 -0.93
C LEU A 121 9.81 -9.86 -2.39
N ALA A 122 8.59 -9.37 -2.67
CA ALA A 122 8.10 -9.08 -4.02
C ALA A 122 8.09 -10.28 -4.99
N GLN A 123 8.27 -11.53 -4.52
CA GLN A 123 8.27 -12.74 -5.34
C GLN A 123 6.88 -13.40 -5.49
N SER A 124 5.82 -12.66 -5.15
CA SER A 124 4.44 -13.15 -5.24
C SER A 124 3.72 -12.62 -6.48
N ASP A 125 2.87 -13.47 -7.06
CA ASP A 125 2.04 -13.13 -8.21
C ASP A 125 0.81 -12.37 -7.73
N MET A 126 0.69 -11.10 -8.12
CA MET A 126 -0.41 -10.22 -7.74
C MET A 126 -1.60 -10.39 -8.69
N VAL A 127 -2.72 -10.91 -8.18
CA VAL A 127 -3.92 -11.21 -8.95
C VAL A 127 -5.08 -10.31 -8.49
N TYR A 128 -5.29 -9.23 -9.23
CA TYR A 128 -6.38 -8.31 -9.00
C TYR A 128 -7.68 -8.81 -9.63
N ASN A 129 -8.80 -8.67 -8.90
CA ASN A 129 -10.14 -8.91 -9.43
C ASN A 129 -11.11 -7.81 -9.00
N ALA A 130 -11.51 -6.97 -9.96
CA ALA A 130 -12.47 -5.88 -9.79
C ALA A 130 -13.83 -6.31 -9.19
N LYS A 131 -14.26 -7.56 -9.40
CA LYS A 131 -15.54 -8.08 -8.89
C LYS A 131 -15.43 -8.63 -7.46
N ARG A 132 -14.22 -8.80 -6.93
CA ARG A 132 -14.01 -9.31 -5.56
C ARG A 132 -14.38 -8.21 -4.58
N LYS A 133 -15.38 -8.49 -3.75
CA LYS A 133 -15.84 -7.57 -2.71
C LYS A 133 -15.09 -7.80 -1.40
N GLY A 134 -14.88 -6.71 -0.66
CA GLY A 134 -14.32 -6.74 0.68
C GLY A 134 -12.79 -6.65 0.70
N ALA A 135 -12.27 -6.35 1.89
CA ALA A 135 -10.85 -6.05 2.12
C ALA A 135 -9.99 -7.27 2.47
N VAL A 136 -10.47 -8.49 2.19
CA VAL A 136 -9.76 -9.74 2.54
C VAL A 136 -8.77 -10.09 1.43
N VAL A 137 -7.49 -10.19 1.80
CA VAL A 137 -6.41 -10.64 0.94
C VAL A 137 -6.29 -12.16 1.04
N GLU A 138 -6.46 -12.86 -0.08
CA GLU A 138 -6.32 -14.31 -0.14
C GLU A 138 -4.94 -14.67 -0.68
N ILE A 139 -4.22 -15.54 0.03
CA ILE A 139 -2.86 -15.91 -0.27
C ILE A 139 -2.83 -17.39 -0.60
N VAL A 140 -2.45 -17.76 -1.81
CA VAL A 140 -2.20 -19.16 -2.18
C VAL A 140 -0.71 -19.43 -2.08
N ILE A 141 -0.31 -20.26 -1.12
CA ILE A 141 1.09 -20.63 -0.91
C ILE A 141 1.52 -21.64 -1.98
N GLY A 142 2.63 -21.34 -2.65
CA GLY A 142 3.16 -22.17 -3.74
C GLY A 142 4.31 -23.07 -3.33
N SER A 143 4.74 -23.91 -4.27
CA SER A 143 5.79 -24.90 -4.03
C SER A 143 7.19 -24.34 -3.81
N LYS A 144 7.44 -23.08 -4.19
CA LYS A 144 8.74 -22.41 -3.95
C LYS A 144 8.77 -21.60 -2.67
N PHE A 145 7.69 -21.58 -1.91
CA PHE A 145 7.65 -20.92 -0.61
C PHE A 145 8.61 -21.59 0.37
N GLN A 146 9.38 -20.78 1.10
CA GLN A 146 10.32 -21.25 2.11
C GLN A 146 9.96 -20.69 3.48
N SER A 147 9.87 -19.36 3.58
CA SER A 147 9.52 -18.64 4.80
C SER A 147 8.98 -17.25 4.45
N LEU A 148 8.30 -16.61 5.41
CA LEU A 148 8.03 -15.18 5.30
C LEU A 148 9.31 -14.38 5.60
N ALA A 149 9.43 -13.23 4.96
CA ALA A 149 10.49 -12.27 5.22
C ALA A 149 10.50 -11.79 6.68
N THR A 150 11.66 -11.44 7.22
CA THR A 150 11.80 -10.77 8.52
C THR A 150 11.30 -9.32 8.44
N THR A 151 11.03 -8.67 9.58
CA THR A 151 10.57 -7.27 9.60
C THR A 151 11.54 -6.32 8.87
N THR A 152 12.85 -6.55 9.01
CA THR A 152 13.87 -5.75 8.30
C THR A 152 13.77 -5.93 6.79
N GLU A 153 13.65 -7.17 6.32
CA GLU A 153 13.51 -7.48 4.90
C GLU A 153 12.18 -6.98 4.33
N VAL A 154 11.10 -7.03 5.11
CA VAL A 154 9.79 -6.46 4.73
C VAL A 154 9.93 -4.95 4.50
N ASN A 155 10.56 -4.23 5.43
CA ASN A 155 10.76 -2.79 5.29
C ASN A 155 11.60 -2.45 4.07
N GLN A 156 12.66 -3.22 3.79
CA GLN A 156 13.47 -3.06 2.59
C GLN A 156 12.67 -3.35 1.32
N SER A 157 11.88 -4.43 1.33
CA SER A 157 11.02 -4.81 0.21
C SER A 157 9.95 -3.76 -0.07
N LEU A 158 9.36 -3.13 0.96
CA LEU A 158 8.41 -2.03 0.79
C LEU A 158 9.04 -0.83 0.07
N VAL A 159 10.28 -0.49 0.42
CA VAL A 159 11.03 0.59 -0.24
C VAL A 159 11.29 0.24 -1.71
N GLU A 160 11.61 -1.02 -2.02
CA GLU A 160 11.85 -1.48 -3.39
C GLU A 160 10.57 -1.54 -4.24
N ILE A 161 9.47 -2.02 -3.67
CA ILE A 161 8.16 -2.09 -4.35
C ILE A 161 7.61 -0.69 -4.61
N GLY A 162 7.81 0.26 -3.69
CA GLY A 162 7.32 1.62 -3.78
C GLY A 162 5.86 1.78 -3.37
N GLU A 163 5.22 2.85 -3.85
CA GLU A 163 3.83 3.18 -3.48
C GLU A 163 2.80 2.33 -4.25
N PRO A 164 1.64 2.02 -3.66
CA PRO A 164 0.61 1.27 -4.36
C PRO A 164 0.00 2.06 -5.50
N THR A 165 -0.09 1.42 -6.66
CA THR A 165 -0.68 2.02 -7.86
C THR A 165 -2.11 1.53 -8.05
N VAL A 166 -2.91 2.35 -8.74
CA VAL A 166 -4.30 2.04 -9.04
C VAL A 166 -4.36 0.91 -10.06
N PRO A 167 -5.10 -0.19 -9.79
CA PRO A 167 -5.26 -1.27 -10.75
C PRO A 167 -5.99 -0.81 -12.02
N PRO A 168 -5.73 -1.44 -13.18
CA PRO A 168 -6.41 -1.09 -14.42
C PRO A 168 -7.94 -1.17 -14.30
N GLY A 169 -8.62 -0.09 -14.69
CA GLY A 169 -10.08 -0.01 -14.65
C GLY A 169 -10.69 0.28 -13.27
N ALA A 170 -9.85 0.54 -12.26
CA ALA A 170 -10.28 1.08 -10.98
C ALA A 170 -9.94 2.58 -10.88
N CYS A 171 -10.64 3.29 -9.99
CA CYS A 171 -10.33 4.68 -9.66
C CYS A 171 -9.79 4.77 -8.24
N LEU A 172 -9.06 5.83 -7.92
CA LEU A 172 -8.65 6.12 -6.54
C LEU A 172 -9.88 6.28 -5.65
N LYS A 173 -9.92 5.53 -4.56
CA LYS A 173 -10.83 5.80 -3.46
C LYS A 173 -10.34 7.09 -2.77
N PRO A 174 -11.19 8.11 -2.60
CA PRO A 174 -10.82 9.30 -1.85
C PRO A 174 -10.38 8.89 -0.45
N ALA A 175 -9.25 9.43 0.02
CA ALA A 175 -8.81 9.21 1.39
C ALA A 175 -9.92 9.70 2.33
N THR A 176 -10.52 8.78 3.10
CA THR A 176 -11.30 9.20 4.27
C THR A 176 -10.29 9.76 5.25
N GLU A 177 -10.24 11.09 5.37
CA GLU A 177 -9.52 11.80 6.42
C GLU A 177 -9.85 11.12 7.76
N LYS A 178 -8.88 10.39 8.34
CA LYS A 178 -9.01 9.91 9.72
C LYS A 178 -9.26 11.17 10.56
N PRO A 179 -10.26 11.22 11.46
CA PRO A 179 -10.46 12.37 12.32
C PRO A 179 -9.14 12.68 13.02
N GLN A 180 -8.63 13.88 12.78
CA GLN A 180 -7.47 14.39 13.48
C GLN A 180 -7.89 14.53 14.94
N ASP A 181 -7.42 13.63 15.80
CA ASP A 181 -7.62 13.73 17.25
C ASP A 181 -6.94 15.03 17.72
N ASP A 182 -7.76 16.06 17.95
CA ASP A 182 -7.42 17.32 18.61
C ASP A 182 -7.27 17.15 20.14
#